data_AF-A0A1F9W4Y3-F1
#
_entry.id   AF-A0A1F9W4Y3-F1
#
_cell.length_a   1.000
_cell.length_b   1.000
_cell.length_c   1.000
_cell.angle_alpha   90.00
_cell.angle_beta   90.00
_cell.angle_gamma   90.00
#
_symmetry.space_group_name_H-M   'P 1'
#
loop_
_entity.id
_entity.type
_entity.pdbx_description
1 polymer ?
#
loop_
_entity_poly.entity_id
_entity_poly.type
_entity_poly.pdbx_seq_one_letter_code
_entity_poly.pdbx_strand_id
1 'polypeptide(L)'
;MTSFSLLPIQLIGILGVIIAFIGLAFSAFLIIMRLVKGPEWAVQGVFTLFAILFFFVGLQVLAIGLMGEYIGRIYQEVRQRPRYRIREILSSQPK
;
A
#
# COMPACT_ATOMS: atom_id res chain seq x y z
N MET A 1 20.78 13.77 14.06
CA MET A 1 19.41 14.19 13.70
C MET A 1 19.04 13.53 12.39
N THR A 2 18.18 12.52 12.42
CA THR A 2 17.34 12.11 11.28
C THR A 2 16.20 11.30 11.89
N SER A 3 15.18 12.02 12.37
CA SER A 3 13.92 11.40 12.77
C SER A 3 13.24 10.95 11.48
N PHE A 4 13.53 9.73 11.05
CA PHE A 4 12.78 9.11 9.95
C PHE A 4 11.36 8.89 10.44
N SER A 5 10.51 9.85 10.09
CA SER A 5 9.06 9.78 10.29
C SER A 5 8.50 8.59 9.52
N LEU A 6 7.36 8.04 9.94
CA LEU A 6 6.61 7.03 9.17
C LEU A 6 6.02 7.57 7.87
N LEU A 7 5.99 8.89 7.73
CA LEU A 7 5.41 9.63 6.61
C LEU A 7 5.77 9.03 5.23
N PRO A 8 7.05 8.73 4.91
CA PRO A 8 7.41 8.09 3.63
C PRO A 8 6.74 6.73 3.39
N ILE A 9 6.59 5.88 4.41
CA ILE A 9 5.94 4.57 4.26
C ILE A 9 4.42 4.73 4.07
N GLN A 10 3.79 5.66 4.82
CA GLN A 10 2.37 5.96 4.66
C GLN A 10 2.05 6.57 3.28
N LEU A 11 2.93 7.43 2.75
CA LEU A 11 2.79 8.00 1.41
C LEU A 11 2.77 6.93 0.31
N ILE A 12 3.67 5.95 0.38
CA ILE A 12 3.73 4.84 -0.58
C ILE A 12 2.48 3.95 -0.45
N GLY A 13 2.02 3.69 0.77
CA GLY A 13 0.77 2.96 1.00
C GLY A 13 -0.45 3.64 0.37
N ILE A 14 -0.60 4.95 0.58
CA ILE A 14 -1.68 5.75 -0.01
C ILE A 14 -1.60 5.76 -1.54
N LEU A 15 -0.40 5.94 -2.10
CA LEU A 15 -0.18 5.87 -3.55
C LEU A 15 -0.56 4.49 -4.11
N GLY A 16 -0.21 3.40 -3.42
CA GLY A 16 -0.59 2.04 -3.79
C GLY A 16 -2.12 1.87 -3.82
N VAL A 17 -2.83 2.38 -2.82
CA VAL A 17 -4.30 2.35 -2.78
C VAL A 17 -4.92 3.13 -3.94
N ILE A 18 -4.40 4.31 -4.26
CA ILE A 18 -4.88 5.13 -5.39
C ILE A 18 -4.69 4.38 -6.72
N ILE A 19 -3.50 3.81 -6.95
CA ILE A 19 -3.19 3.06 -8.16
C ILE A 19 -4.10 1.83 -8.29
N ALA A 20 -4.31 1.09 -7.19
CA ALA A 20 -5.21 -0.05 -7.18
C ALA A 20 -6.66 0.34 -7.50
N PHE A 21 -7.14 1.47 -6.96
CA PHE A 21 -8.49 1.96 -7.23
C PHE A 21 -8.66 2.33 -8.71
N ILE A 22 -7.66 2.98 -9.32
CA ILE A 22 -7.65 3.30 -10.75
C ILE A 22 -7.65 2.01 -11.59
N GLY A 23 -6.82 1.02 -11.24
CA GLY A 23 -6.76 -0.27 -11.93
C GLY A 23 -8.09 -1.05 -11.86
N LEU A 24 -8.73 -1.07 -10.69
CA LEU A 24 -10.05 -1.65 -10.51
C LEU A 24 -11.14 -0.93 -11.31
N ALA A 25 -11.15 0.40 -11.28
CA ALA A 25 -12.09 1.20 -12.06
C ALA A 25 -11.92 0.97 -13.57
N PHE A 26 -10.67 0.87 -14.05
CA PHE A 26 -10.39 0.57 -15.44
C PHE A 26 -10.82 -0.84 -15.85
N SER A 27 -10.59 -1.85 -14.98
CA SER A 27 -11.10 -3.21 -15.20
C SER A 27 -12.64 -3.24 -15.29
N ALA A 28 -13.33 -2.58 -14.36
CA ALA A 28 -14.79 -2.46 -14.37
C ALA A 28 -15.30 -1.76 -15.63
N PHE A 29 -14.64 -0.69 -16.06
CA PHE A 29 -14.94 0.01 -17.31
C PHE A 29 -14.83 -0.92 -18.53
N LEU A 30 -13.76 -1.71 -18.65
CA LEU A 30 -13.59 -2.66 -19.74
C LEU A 30 -14.67 -3.75 -19.74
N ILE A 31 -15.07 -4.25 -18.57
CA ILE A 31 -16.15 -5.24 -18.43
C ILE A 31 -17.49 -4.65 -18.86
N ILE A 32 -17.84 -3.46 -18.38
CA ILE A 32 -19.08 -2.77 -18.75
C ILE A 32 -19.11 -2.51 -20.26
N MET A 33 -18.01 -2.03 -20.82
CA MET A 33 -17.95 -1.71 -22.25
C MET A 33 -18.05 -2.97 -23.11
N ARG A 34 -17.52 -4.11 -22.65
CA ARG A 34 -17.74 -5.42 -23.27
C ARG A 34 -19.22 -5.84 -23.26
N LEU A 35 -19.94 -5.61 -22.16
CA LEU A 35 -21.35 -5.97 -22.03
C LEU A 35 -22.25 -5.09 -22.93
N VAL A 36 -21.95 -3.80 -23.06
CA VAL A 36 -22.74 -2.85 -23.85
C VAL A 36 -22.45 -2.96 -25.36
N LYS A 37 -21.17 -3.04 -25.75
CA LYS A 37 -20.76 -3.03 -27.17
C LYS A 37 -20.59 -4.42 -27.80
N GLY A 38 -20.75 -5.48 -27.00
CA GLY A 38 -20.67 -6.87 -27.46
C GLY A 38 -19.25 -7.37 -27.79
N PRO A 39 -19.13 -8.64 -28.23
CA PRO A 39 -17.85 -9.33 -28.42
C PRO A 39 -16.98 -8.79 -29.55
N GLU A 40 -17.59 -8.20 -30.58
CA GLU A 40 -16.94 -7.59 -31.75
C GLU A 40 -15.99 -6.45 -31.33
N TRP A 41 -16.46 -5.59 -30.41
CA TRP A 41 -15.65 -4.51 -29.86
C TRP A 41 -14.52 -5.01 -28.97
N ALA A 42 -14.67 -6.22 -28.41
CA ALA A 42 -13.73 -6.80 -27.46
C ALA A 42 -12.46 -7.38 -28.12
N VAL A 43 -12.23 -7.17 -29.42
CA VAL A 43 -11.13 -7.76 -30.23
C VAL A 43 -10.97 -9.23 -29.88
N GLN A 44 -12.07 -9.98 -30.02
CA GLN A 44 -12.14 -11.43 -29.78
C GLN A 44 -11.63 -11.88 -28.39
N GLY A 45 -11.79 -11.04 -27.35
CA GLY A 45 -11.50 -11.42 -25.96
C GLY A 45 -10.22 -10.83 -25.37
N VAL A 46 -9.40 -10.13 -26.17
CA VAL A 46 -8.20 -9.42 -25.69
C VAL A 46 -8.54 -8.41 -24.58
N PHE A 47 -9.62 -7.65 -24.74
CA PHE A 47 -10.06 -6.71 -23.70
C PHE A 47 -10.56 -7.40 -22.43
N THR A 48 -11.05 -8.64 -22.53
CA THR A 48 -11.42 -9.44 -21.35
C THR A 48 -10.20 -9.89 -20.59
N LEU A 49 -9.17 -10.34 -21.32
CA LEU A 49 -7.90 -10.73 -20.72
C LEU A 49 -7.27 -9.54 -19.98
N PHE A 50 -7.28 -8.35 -20.59
CA PHE A 50 -6.80 -7.14 -19.92
C PHE A 50 -7.64 -6.77 -18.70
N ALA A 51 -8.97 -6.87 -18.77
CA ALA A 51 -9.82 -6.59 -17.61
C ALA A 51 -9.48 -7.52 -16.42
N ILE A 52 -9.33 -8.82 -16.68
CA ILE A 52 -8.90 -9.81 -15.67
C ILE A 52 -7.50 -9.47 -15.15
N LEU A 53 -6.56 -9.17 -16.04
CA LEU A 53 -5.18 -8.82 -15.68
C LEU A 53 -5.14 -7.59 -14.79
N PHE A 54 -5.83 -6.50 -15.15
CA PHE A 54 -5.89 -5.29 -14.33
C PHE A 54 -6.58 -5.51 -12.98
N PHE A 55 -7.58 -6.38 -12.92
CA PHE A 55 -8.19 -6.79 -11.66
C PHE A 55 -7.17 -7.47 -10.74
N PHE A 56 -6.43 -8.46 -11.26
CA PHE A 56 -5.39 -9.15 -10.48
C PHE A 56 -4.22 -8.24 -10.10
N VAL A 57 -3.77 -7.38 -11.00
CA VAL A 57 -2.73 -6.39 -10.70
C VAL A 57 -3.18 -5.42 -9.62
N GLY A 58 -4.42 -4.92 -9.70
CA GLY A 58 -5.00 -4.06 -8.66
C GLY A 58 -5.03 -4.75 -7.29
N LEU A 59 -5.45 -6.02 -7.25
CA LEU A 59 -5.47 -6.83 -6.04
C LEU A 59 -4.06 -7.05 -5.47
N GLN A 60 -3.06 -7.32 -6.32
CA GLN A 60 -1.67 -7.48 -5.90
C GLN A 60 -1.09 -6.19 -5.33
N VAL A 61 -1.36 -5.03 -5.96
CA VAL A 61 -0.91 -3.72 -5.48
C VAL A 61 -1.53 -3.41 -4.11
N LEU A 62 -2.81 -3.72 -3.89
CA LEU A 62 -3.43 -3.61 -2.55
C LEU A 62 -2.73 -4.48 -1.51
N ALA A 63 -2.46 -5.74 -1.86
CA ALA A 63 -1.78 -6.67 -0.96
C ALA A 63 -0.38 -6.16 -0.58
N ILE A 64 0.39 -5.66 -1.54
CA ILE A 64 1.72 -5.06 -1.31
C ILE A 64 1.62 -3.81 -0.43
N GLY A 65 0.63 -2.94 -0.67
CA GLY A 65 0.39 -1.76 0.15
C GLY A 65 0.14 -2.12 1.62
N LEU A 66 -0.69 -3.13 1.86
CA LEU A 66 -0.99 -3.64 3.21
C LEU A 66 0.26 -4.25 3.87
N MET A 67 1.05 -5.02 3.13
CA MET A 67 2.33 -5.56 3.61
C MET A 67 3.31 -4.45 3.96
N GLY A 68 3.39 -3.39 3.15
CA GLY A 68 4.27 -2.24 3.41
C GLY A 68 3.94 -1.54 4.73
N GLU A 69 2.65 -1.36 5.05
CA GLU A 69 2.22 -0.80 6.33
C GLU A 69 2.59 -1.72 7.52
N TYR A 70 2.42 -3.04 7.33
CA TYR A 70 2.77 -4.03 8.34
C TYR A 70 4.28 -4.06 8.63
N ILE A 71 5.10 -4.08 7.57
CA ILE A 71 6.56 -4.00 7.68
C ILE A 71 6.98 -2.68 8.33
N GLY A 72 6.32 -1.58 7.98
CA GLY A 72 6.53 -0.28 8.62
C GLY A 72 6.32 -0.32 10.12
N ARG A 73 5.24 -0.95 10.59
CA ARG A 73 4.99 -1.18 12.03
C ARG A 73 6.06 -2.06 12.67
N ILE A 74 6.42 -3.18 12.04
CA ILE A 74 7.50 -4.06 12.53
C ILE A 74 8.81 -3.28 12.68
N TYR A 75 9.17 -2.48 11.67
CA TYR A 75 10.39 -1.68 11.71
C TYR A 75 10.40 -0.71 12.90
N GLN A 76 9.25 -0.12 13.26
CA GLN A 76 9.15 0.70 14.46
C GLN A 76 9.32 -0.08 15.76
N GLU A 77 8.68 -1.25 15.84
CA GLU A 77 8.73 -2.14 17.01
C GLU A 77 10.16 -2.62 17.27
N VAL A 78 10.86 -3.07 16.21
CA VAL A 78 12.23 -3.57 16.27
C VAL A 78 13.23 -2.46 16.60
N ARG A 79 12.95 -1.21 16.22
CA ARG A 79 13.88 -0.08 16.41
C ARG A 79 14.00 0.39 17.87
N GLN A 80 13.31 -0.23 18.85
CA GLN A 80 13.44 -0.03 20.30
C GLN A 80 13.98 1.36 20.67
N ARG A 81 13.19 2.42 20.45
CA ARG A 81 13.57 3.73 20.99
C ARG A 81 13.28 3.71 22.49
N PRO A 82 14.29 3.93 23.36
CA PRO A 82 14.05 3.98 24.80
C PRO A 82 12.96 5.03 25.07
N ARG A 83 11.88 4.60 25.75
CA ARG A 83 10.68 5.40 26.06
C ARG A 83 10.99 6.69 26.83
N TYR A 84 12.17 6.76 27.42
CA TYR A 84 12.64 7.90 28.18
C TYR A 84 14.15 8.05 27.99
N ARG A 85 14.61 9.30 27.97
CA ARG A 85 16.02 9.65 28.07
C ARG A 85 16.21 10.23 29.47
N ILE A 86 16.99 9.56 30.31
CA ILE A 86 17.31 10.09 31.65
C ILE A 86 18.05 11.41 31.43
N ARG A 87 17.45 12.52 31.85
CA ARG A 87 18.06 13.86 31.74
C ARG A 87 19.04 14.13 32.88
N GLU A 88 18.71 13.66 34.08
CA GLU A 88 19.54 13.83 35.27
C GLU A 88 19.09 12.84 36.34
N ILE A 89 20.03 12.28 37.10
CA ILE A 89 19.75 11.42 38.26
C ILE A 89 19.97 12.28 39.49
N LEU A 90 18.90 12.71 40.15
CA LEU A 90 18.96 13.68 41.26
C LEU A 90 19.44 13.07 42.60
N SER A 91 19.83 11.80 42.65
CA SER A 91 20.34 11.17 43.86
C SER A 91 21.26 10.00 43.57
N SER A 92 22.56 10.26 43.56
CA SER A 92 23.54 9.24 43.93
C SER A 92 23.67 9.27 45.45
N GLN A 93 22.81 8.55 46.16
CA GLN A 93 23.06 8.23 47.57
C GLN A 93 24.25 7.26 47.60
N PRO A 94 25.39 7.60 48.24
CA PRO A 94 26.46 6.65 48.42
C PRO A 94 26.09 5.72 49.59
N LYS A 95 25.99 4.41 49.29
CA LYS A 95 26.36 3.34 50.23
C LYS A 95 26.49 2.03 49.48
#